data_AF-A0A3D0QBU6-F1
#
_entry.id   AF-A0A3D0QBU6-F1
#
_cell.length_a   1.000
_cell.length_b   1.000
_cell.length_c   1.000
_cell.angle_alpha   90.00
_cell.angle_beta   90.00
_cell.angle_gamma   90.00
#
_symmetry.space_group_name_H-M   'P 1'
#
loop_
_entity.id
_entity.type
_entity.pdbx_description
1 polymer ?
#
loop_
_entity_poly.entity_id
_entity_poly.type
_entity_poly.pdbx_seq_one_letter_code
_entity_poly.pdbx_strand_id
1 'polypeptide(L)'
;HALRTCLASLEMQNRLADLRPRWTREGKPALEVRIGINTGTMIVGNMGGQDRFDYTVIGDSVNLASRLEGANKQYGSRIMISDFTYQHLKDRVTVRELDLIQVKGKNEPVKVWELMGESTMHLTDDQKQSLELYHEGLRLYRSRNWQEAIAYFQQAKTLDPGCRVAEIYEQRANLYQLNPPPKDWSGVFVMTTK
;
A
#
# COMPACT_ATOMS: atom_id res chain seq x y z
N HIS A 1 -5.78 8.28 -17.58
CA HIS A 1 -4.64 8.79 -16.80
C HIS A 1 -4.19 7.79 -15.73
N ALA A 2 -5.09 7.25 -14.89
CA ALA A 2 -4.74 6.34 -13.78
C ALA A 2 -3.82 5.18 -14.20
N LEU A 3 -4.15 4.48 -15.29
CA LEU A 3 -3.33 3.36 -15.77
C LEU A 3 -1.91 3.82 -16.11
N ARG A 4 -1.77 4.91 -16.87
CA ARG A 4 -0.46 5.47 -17.24
C ARG A 4 0.38 5.80 -16.00
N THR A 5 -0.23 6.39 -14.96
CA THR A 5 0.46 6.70 -13.71
C THR A 5 0.94 5.43 -13.00
N CYS A 6 0.11 4.39 -12.93
CA CYS A 6 0.49 3.11 -12.33
C CYS A 6 1.61 2.41 -13.11
N LEU A 7 1.52 2.36 -14.44
CA LEU A 7 2.56 1.79 -15.30
C LEU A 7 3.89 2.56 -15.18
N ALA A 8 3.85 3.89 -15.22
CA ALA A 8 5.04 4.72 -15.00
C ALA A 8 5.66 4.47 -13.62
N SER A 9 4.83 4.28 -12.59
CA SER A 9 5.32 3.99 -11.23
C SER A 9 6.01 2.63 -11.15
N LEU A 10 5.47 1.61 -11.85
CA LEU A 10 6.11 0.30 -11.97
C LEU A 10 7.45 0.41 -12.71
N GLU A 11 7.49 1.13 -13.83
CA GLU A 11 8.71 1.37 -14.60
C GLU A 11 9.78 2.09 -13.76
N MET A 12 9.41 3.10 -12.99
CA MET A 12 10.30 3.79 -12.05
C MET A 12 10.91 2.84 -11.03
N GLN A 13 10.10 1.93 -10.45
CA GLN A 13 10.60 0.94 -9.49
C GLN A 13 11.54 -0.09 -10.12
N ASN A 14 11.22 -0.56 -11.33
CA ASN A 14 12.09 -1.45 -12.10
C ASN A 14 13.42 -0.77 -12.41
N ARG A 15 13.38 0.49 -12.86
CA ARG A 15 14.59 1.25 -13.14
C ARG A 15 15.46 1.47 -11.90
N LEU A 16 14.84 1.72 -10.74
CA LEU A 16 15.56 1.81 -9.47
C LEU A 16 16.16 0.47 -9.04
N ALA A 17 15.52 -0.67 -9.35
CA ALA A 17 16.10 -1.99 -9.10
C ALA A 17 17.40 -2.21 -9.89
N ASP A 18 17.47 -1.74 -11.14
CA ASP A 18 18.69 -1.82 -11.96
C ASP A 18 19.79 -0.85 -11.49
N LEU A 19 19.41 0.35 -11.05
CA LEU A 19 20.35 1.40 -10.68
C LEU A 19 20.98 1.17 -9.30
N ARG A 20 20.25 0.57 -8.35
CA ARG A 20 20.74 0.32 -6.98
C ARG A 20 22.07 -0.45 -6.94
N PRO A 21 22.22 -1.62 -7.60
CA PRO A 21 23.50 -2.34 -7.63
C PRO A 21 24.65 -1.55 -8.25
N ARG A 22 24.36 -0.69 -9.22
CA ARG A 22 25.36 0.20 -9.83
C ARG A 22 25.82 1.25 -8.82
N TRP A 23 24.89 1.96 -8.17
CA TRP A 23 25.25 2.97 -7.18
C TRP A 23 26.00 2.39 -5.99
N THR A 24 25.59 1.21 -5.50
CA THR A 24 26.32 0.51 -4.44
C THR A 24 27.77 0.23 -4.84
N ARG A 25 28.03 -0.23 -6.07
CA ARG A 25 29.40 -0.45 -6.59
C ARG A 25 30.19 0.84 -6.75
N GLU A 26 29.52 1.94 -7.06
CA GLU A 26 30.11 3.29 -7.15
C GLU A 26 30.31 3.95 -5.77
N GLY A 27 30.00 3.26 -4.66
CA GLY A 27 30.08 3.83 -3.30
C GLY A 27 29.03 4.90 -3.01
N LYS A 28 27.96 4.97 -3.83
CA LYS A 28 26.87 5.93 -3.68
C LYS A 28 25.70 5.33 -2.87
N PRO A 29 24.90 6.16 -2.19
CA PRO A 29 23.70 5.68 -1.52
C PRO A 29 22.72 5.01 -2.50
N ALA A 30 22.23 3.83 -2.12
CA ALA A 30 21.14 3.16 -2.82
C ALA A 30 19.81 3.87 -2.49
N LEU A 31 19.20 4.52 -3.48
CA LEU A 31 17.92 5.21 -3.29
C LEU A 31 16.77 4.20 -3.18
N GLU A 32 15.97 4.35 -2.13
CA GLU A 32 14.67 3.69 -1.99
C GLU A 32 13.57 4.73 -2.13
N VAL A 33 12.66 4.52 -3.08
CA VAL A 33 11.56 5.45 -3.37
C VAL A 33 10.23 4.74 -3.10
N ARG A 34 9.31 5.43 -2.44
CA ARG A 34 7.92 5.01 -2.28
C ARG A 34 7.02 5.91 -3.11
N ILE A 35 5.91 5.36 -3.57
CA ILE A 35 4.96 6.06 -4.44
C ILE A 35 3.56 5.87 -3.89
N GLY A 36 2.84 6.97 -3.69
CA GLY A 36 1.43 7.00 -3.32
C GLY A 36 0.58 7.54 -4.46
N ILE A 37 -0.46 6.80 -4.88
CA ILE A 37 -1.31 7.18 -6.03
C ILE A 37 -2.77 7.24 -5.61
N ASN A 38 -3.37 8.42 -5.74
CA ASN A 38 -4.80 8.62 -5.52
C ASN A 38 -5.48 9.23 -6.76
N THR A 39 -6.72 8.84 -6.99
CA THR A 39 -7.60 9.45 -7.99
C THR A 39 -8.73 10.18 -7.28
N GLY A 40 -8.97 11.44 -7.62
CA GLY A 40 -10.07 12.19 -7.05
C GLY A 40 -10.09 13.65 -7.51
N THR A 41 -11.13 14.37 -7.09
CA THR A 41 -11.31 15.79 -7.42
C THR A 41 -10.30 16.64 -6.67
N MET A 42 -9.72 17.61 -7.36
CA MET A 42 -8.77 18.59 -6.82
C MET A 42 -8.83 19.88 -7.63
N ILE A 43 -8.34 20.98 -7.06
CA ILE A 43 -8.21 22.26 -7.74
C ILE A 43 -6.82 22.31 -8.37
N VAL A 44 -6.75 22.66 -9.65
CA VAL A 44 -5.51 22.80 -10.42
C VAL A 44 -5.43 24.22 -10.97
N GLY A 45 -4.28 24.87 -10.84
CA GLY A 45 -4.07 26.19 -11.41
C GLY A 45 -2.81 26.90 -10.91
N ASN A 46 -2.65 28.14 -11.34
CA ASN A 46 -1.59 29.02 -10.85
C ASN A 46 -1.95 29.50 -9.44
N MET A 47 -1.09 29.21 -8.46
CA MET A 47 -1.26 29.65 -7.08
C MET A 47 -0.04 30.45 -6.64
N GLY A 48 -0.29 31.55 -5.94
CA GLY A 48 0.75 32.45 -5.44
C GLY A 48 0.37 33.92 -5.51
N GLY A 49 1.33 34.79 -5.22
CA GLY A 49 1.19 36.25 -5.34
C GLY A 49 1.77 36.77 -6.66
N GLN A 50 1.56 38.05 -6.96
CA GLN A 50 1.94 38.66 -8.25
C GLN A 50 3.38 38.36 -8.72
N ASP A 51 4.33 38.24 -7.79
CA ASP A 51 5.76 38.04 -8.10
C ASP A 51 6.22 36.57 -8.04
N ARG A 52 5.37 35.64 -7.60
CA ARG A 52 5.69 34.21 -7.53
C ARG A 52 4.41 33.37 -7.64
N PHE A 53 4.25 32.67 -8.76
CA PHE A 53 3.18 31.71 -8.99
C PHE A 53 3.75 30.35 -9.38
N ASP A 54 3.22 29.31 -8.75
CA ASP A 54 3.47 27.92 -9.13
C ASP A 54 2.19 27.32 -9.74
N TYR A 55 2.34 26.60 -10.86
CA TYR A 55 1.26 25.77 -11.38
C TYR A 55 1.18 24.50 -10.52
N THR A 56 0.16 24.41 -9.68
CA THR A 56 0.07 23.39 -8.63
C THR A 56 -1.33 22.83 -8.48
N VAL A 57 -1.45 21.80 -7.63
CA VAL A 57 -2.70 21.13 -7.30
C VAL A 57 -2.93 21.18 -5.79
N ILE A 58 -4.17 21.46 -5.37
CA ILE A 58 -4.57 21.44 -3.96
C ILE A 58 -5.87 20.66 -3.76
N GLY A 59 -6.00 20.06 -2.59
CA GLY A 59 -7.23 19.39 -2.14
C GLY A 59 -6.97 18.09 -1.41
N ASP A 60 -8.01 17.56 -0.77
CA ASP A 60 -7.92 16.33 0.02
C ASP A 60 -7.45 15.12 -0.80
N SER A 61 -7.77 15.09 -2.09
CA SER A 61 -7.29 14.04 -2.99
C SER A 61 -5.77 14.04 -3.17
N VAL A 62 -5.13 15.22 -3.14
CA VAL A 62 -3.66 15.37 -3.19
C VAL A 62 -3.05 14.94 -1.86
N ASN A 63 -3.66 15.37 -0.76
CA ASN A 63 -3.23 15.00 0.60
C ASN A 63 -3.30 13.48 0.83
N LEU A 64 -4.33 12.82 0.30
CA LEU A 64 -4.44 11.36 0.36
C LEU A 64 -3.27 10.69 -0.37
N ALA A 65 -2.94 11.09 -1.59
CA ALA A 65 -1.79 10.54 -2.33
C ALA A 65 -0.48 10.64 -1.52
N SER A 66 -0.22 11.82 -0.92
CA SER A 66 0.95 12.03 -0.07
C SER A 66 0.97 11.11 1.16
N ARG A 67 -0.18 10.89 1.81
CA ARG A 67 -0.28 9.95 2.94
C ARG A 67 0.00 8.51 2.52
N LEU A 68 -0.47 8.09 1.34
CA LEU A 68 -0.21 6.75 0.82
C LEU A 68 1.29 6.52 0.58
N GLU A 69 2.01 7.53 0.09
CA GLU A 69 3.46 7.47 -0.09
C GLU A 69 4.17 7.16 1.25
N GLY A 70 3.86 7.90 2.31
CA GLY A 70 4.41 7.65 3.64
C GLY A 70 3.98 6.30 4.24
N ALA A 71 2.72 5.91 4.02
CA ALA A 71 2.14 4.68 4.58
C ALA A 71 2.81 3.41 4.04
N ASN A 72 3.32 3.40 2.80
CA ASN A 72 4.07 2.29 2.22
C ASN A 72 5.13 1.71 3.18
N LYS A 73 5.83 2.57 3.95
CA LYS A 73 6.85 2.14 4.91
C LYS A 73 6.32 1.13 5.93
N GLN A 74 5.08 1.31 6.39
CA GLN A 74 4.46 0.47 7.41
C GLN A 74 4.02 -0.90 6.90
N TYR A 75 3.86 -1.05 5.59
CA TYR A 75 3.44 -2.30 4.94
C TYR A 75 4.57 -2.99 4.18
N GLY A 76 5.77 -2.39 4.17
CA GLY A 76 6.91 -2.89 3.41
C GLY A 76 6.73 -2.79 1.89
N SER A 77 5.69 -2.09 1.42
CA SER A 77 5.39 -1.89 0.00
C SER A 77 6.17 -0.70 -0.58
N ARG A 78 6.20 -0.63 -1.91
CA ARG A 78 6.85 0.47 -2.66
C ARG A 78 5.88 1.35 -3.42
N ILE A 79 4.76 0.80 -3.85
CA ILE A 79 3.70 1.53 -4.54
C ILE A 79 2.37 1.22 -3.86
N MET A 80 1.72 2.24 -3.33
CA MET A 80 0.40 2.14 -2.71
C MET A 80 -0.59 2.96 -3.51
N ILE A 81 -1.73 2.37 -3.83
CA ILE A 81 -2.82 3.01 -4.56
C ILE A 81 -4.10 3.02 -3.71
N SER A 82 -4.84 4.12 -3.77
CA SER A 82 -6.18 4.19 -3.16
C SER A 82 -7.17 3.26 -3.86
N ASP A 83 -8.24 2.89 -3.16
CA ASP A 83 -9.38 2.20 -3.80
C ASP A 83 -9.93 3.00 -4.98
N PHE A 84 -10.00 4.33 -4.88
CA PHE A 84 -10.45 5.19 -5.98
C PHE A 84 -9.64 4.97 -7.26
N THR A 85 -8.31 4.90 -7.15
CA THR A 85 -7.43 4.56 -8.27
C THR A 85 -7.70 3.13 -8.76
N TYR A 86 -7.78 2.16 -7.84
CA TYR A 86 -8.01 0.75 -8.19
C TYR A 86 -9.33 0.54 -8.94
N GLN A 87 -10.42 1.19 -8.53
CA GLN A 87 -11.73 1.10 -9.21
C GLN A 87 -11.70 1.56 -10.67
N HIS A 88 -10.77 2.46 -11.03
CA HIS A 88 -10.55 2.84 -12.42
C HIS A 88 -9.70 1.83 -13.22
N LEU A 89 -8.95 0.94 -12.56
CA LEU A 89 -8.01 0.03 -13.20
C LEU A 89 -8.54 -1.40 -13.30
N LYS A 90 -9.18 -1.90 -12.23
CA LYS A 90 -9.75 -3.24 -12.11
C LYS A 90 -8.76 -4.32 -12.57
N ASP A 91 -9.10 -5.02 -13.64
CA ASP A 91 -8.42 -6.15 -14.26
C ASP A 91 -7.16 -5.78 -15.05
N ARG A 92 -6.77 -4.50 -15.06
CA ARG A 92 -5.57 -4.02 -15.80
C ARG A 92 -4.30 -4.00 -14.97
N VAL A 93 -4.37 -4.34 -13.69
CA VAL A 93 -3.24 -4.35 -12.76
C VAL A 93 -3.34 -5.51 -11.79
N THR A 94 -2.19 -6.00 -11.34
CA THR A 94 -2.10 -6.97 -10.26
C THR A 94 -1.88 -6.23 -8.94
N VAL A 95 -2.75 -6.48 -7.96
CA VAL A 95 -2.74 -5.78 -6.67
C VAL A 95 -2.91 -6.73 -5.50
N ARG A 96 -2.47 -6.27 -4.33
CA ARG A 96 -2.69 -6.93 -3.03
C ARG A 96 -3.33 -5.94 -2.06
N GLU A 97 -4.37 -6.36 -1.33
CA GLU A 97 -4.99 -5.47 -0.33
C GLU A 97 -4.03 -5.23 0.83
N LEU A 98 -3.78 -3.98 1.20
CA LEU A 98 -2.85 -3.65 2.29
C LEU A 98 -3.55 -3.32 3.59
N ASP A 99 -4.52 -2.41 3.59
CA ASP A 99 -5.25 -2.02 4.81
C ASP A 99 -6.47 -1.13 4.49
N LEU A 100 -7.13 -0.67 5.55
CA LEU A 100 -8.05 0.44 5.57
C LEU A 100 -7.36 1.66 6.19
N ILE A 101 -7.26 2.78 5.47
CA ILE A 101 -6.65 4.02 5.97
C ILE A 101 -7.75 5.07 6.22
N GLN A 102 -7.80 5.60 7.45
CA GLN A 102 -8.71 6.71 7.77
C GLN A 102 -8.24 8.00 7.10
N VAL A 103 -9.13 8.64 6.33
CA VAL A 103 -8.87 9.96 5.78
C VAL A 103 -9.46 11.00 6.74
N LYS A 104 -8.61 11.89 7.27
CA LYS A 104 -9.06 13.04 8.06
C LYS A 104 -10.19 13.78 7.31
N GLY A 105 -11.35 13.91 7.95
CA GLY A 105 -12.53 14.58 7.37
C GLY A 105 -13.50 13.67 6.60
N LYS A 106 -13.19 12.36 6.44
CA LYS A 106 -14.14 11.37 5.92
C LYS A 106 -14.55 10.39 7.02
N ASN A 107 -15.82 10.00 7.03
CA ASN A 107 -16.37 9.04 7.98
C ASN A 107 -15.95 7.60 7.62
N GLU A 108 -15.84 7.28 6.33
CA GLU A 108 -15.49 5.94 5.86
C GLU A 108 -13.98 5.82 5.61
N PRO A 109 -13.33 4.75 6.13
CA PRO A 109 -11.93 4.49 5.81
C PRO A 109 -11.78 4.07 4.35
N VAL A 110 -10.66 4.44 3.74
CA VAL A 110 -10.36 4.14 2.35
C VAL A 110 -9.51 2.88 2.31
N LYS A 111 -9.98 1.87 1.57
CA LYS A 111 -9.17 0.68 1.27
C LYS A 111 -7.95 1.08 0.42
N VAL A 112 -6.81 0.48 0.73
CA VAL A 112 -5.57 0.74 0.01
C VAL A 112 -4.95 -0.56 -0.46
N TRP A 113 -4.29 -0.48 -1.62
CA TRP A 113 -3.76 -1.61 -2.34
C TRP A 113 -2.28 -1.40 -2.63
N GLU A 114 -1.50 -2.48 -2.60
CA GLU A 114 -0.18 -2.51 -3.21
C GLU A 114 -0.33 -2.74 -4.70
N LEU A 115 0.32 -1.92 -5.52
CA LEU A 115 0.45 -2.19 -6.94
C LEU A 115 1.66 -3.12 -7.17
N MET A 116 1.39 -4.39 -7.47
CA MET A 116 2.44 -5.40 -7.66
C MET A 116 2.97 -5.42 -9.10
N GLY A 117 2.09 -5.18 -10.08
CA GLY A 117 2.45 -5.23 -11.48
C GLY A 117 1.28 -4.95 -12.42
N GLU A 118 1.54 -5.15 -13.70
CA GLU A 118 0.50 -5.16 -14.73
C GLU A 118 -0.39 -6.40 -14.59
N SER A 119 -1.52 -6.43 -15.29
CA SER A 119 -2.38 -7.63 -15.30
C SER A 119 -1.73 -8.84 -15.96
N THR A 120 -0.71 -8.62 -16.78
CA THR A 120 0.11 -9.67 -17.41
C THR A 120 1.24 -10.18 -16.50
N MET A 121 1.39 -9.62 -15.29
CA MET A 121 2.38 -10.10 -14.32
C MET A 121 2.09 -11.57 -14.00
N HIS A 122 3.09 -12.41 -14.23
CA HIS A 122 2.99 -13.82 -13.90
C HIS A 122 3.39 -14.03 -12.43
N LEU A 123 2.41 -14.38 -11.61
CA LEU A 123 2.64 -14.93 -10.28
C LEU A 123 2.85 -16.43 -10.38
N THR A 124 3.83 -16.97 -9.65
CA THR A 124 3.94 -18.42 -9.46
C THR A 124 2.70 -18.95 -8.75
N ASP A 125 2.44 -20.26 -8.83
CA ASP A 125 1.28 -20.84 -8.14
C ASP A 125 1.39 -20.68 -6.62
N ASP A 126 2.60 -20.79 -6.05
CA ASP A 126 2.88 -20.48 -4.64
C ASP A 126 2.54 -19.02 -4.28
N GLN A 127 2.86 -18.06 -5.16
CA GLN A 127 2.54 -16.65 -4.93
C GLN A 127 1.05 -16.36 -5.00
N LYS A 128 0.32 -17.02 -5.92
CA LYS A 128 -1.15 -16.91 -6.00
C LYS A 128 -1.80 -17.48 -4.73
N GLN A 129 -1.38 -18.68 -4.33
CA GLN A 129 -1.89 -19.33 -3.13
C GLN A 129 -1.52 -18.53 -1.87
N SER A 130 -0.31 -17.99 -1.79
CA SER A 130 0.09 -17.08 -0.71
C SER A 130 -0.80 -15.84 -0.63
N LEU A 131 -1.15 -15.23 -1.77
CA LEU A 131 -2.04 -14.08 -1.83
C LEU A 131 -3.46 -14.42 -1.34
N GLU A 132 -3.99 -15.57 -1.74
CA GLU A 132 -5.29 -16.06 -1.29
C GLU A 132 -5.32 -16.32 0.22
N LEU A 133 -4.31 -17.02 0.75
CA LEU A 133 -4.16 -17.28 2.19
C LEU A 133 -4.02 -15.97 2.97
N TYR A 134 -3.24 -15.01 2.45
CA TYR A 134 -3.10 -13.70 3.06
C TYR A 134 -4.43 -12.94 3.12
N HIS A 135 -5.22 -12.94 2.05
CA HIS A 135 -6.53 -12.28 2.05
C HIS A 135 -7.51 -12.95 3.03
N GLU A 136 -7.48 -14.27 3.15
CA GLU A 136 -8.31 -14.98 4.13
C GLU A 136 -7.85 -14.68 5.57
N GLY A 137 -6.54 -14.65 5.82
CA GLY A 137 -5.98 -14.18 7.09
C GLY A 137 -6.41 -12.75 7.42
N LEU A 138 -6.43 -11.85 6.45
CA LEU A 138 -6.88 -10.46 6.63
C LEU A 138 -8.37 -10.37 6.97
N ARG A 139 -9.21 -11.22 6.36
CA ARG A 139 -10.64 -11.34 6.68
C ARG A 139 -10.86 -11.81 8.12
N LEU A 140 -10.13 -12.84 8.56
CA LEU A 140 -10.19 -13.37 9.92
C LEU A 140 -9.65 -12.37 10.95
N TYR A 141 -8.56 -11.67 10.61
CA TYR A 141 -8.01 -10.57 11.39
C TYR A 141 -9.09 -9.50 11.63
N ARG A 142 -9.76 -9.00 10.59
CA ARG A 142 -10.83 -8.00 10.77
C ARG A 142 -12.03 -8.52 11.56
N SER A 143 -12.26 -9.84 11.54
CA SER A 143 -13.30 -10.51 12.33
C SER A 143 -12.87 -10.82 13.77
N ARG A 144 -11.68 -10.35 14.18
CA ARG A 144 -11.06 -10.60 15.50
C ARG A 144 -10.74 -12.07 15.79
N ASN A 145 -10.69 -12.91 14.76
CA ASN A 145 -10.28 -14.30 14.89
C ASN A 145 -8.75 -14.41 14.72
N TRP A 146 -8.01 -13.91 15.72
CA TRP A 146 -6.57 -13.72 15.64
C TRP A 146 -5.80 -15.02 15.48
N GLN A 147 -6.22 -16.07 16.19
CA GLN A 147 -5.52 -17.35 16.18
C GLN A 147 -5.56 -18.00 14.79
N GLU A 148 -6.74 -18.02 14.16
CA GLU A 148 -6.85 -18.51 12.79
C GLU A 148 -6.12 -17.59 11.80
N ALA A 149 -6.26 -16.27 11.95
CA ALA A 149 -5.56 -15.30 11.10
C ALA A 149 -4.04 -15.51 11.10
N ILE A 150 -3.43 -15.73 12.29
CA ILE A 150 -2.00 -16.03 12.44
C ILE A 150 -1.62 -17.27 11.63
N ALA A 151 -2.41 -18.35 11.72
CA ALA A 151 -2.13 -19.59 10.98
C ALA A 151 -2.16 -19.37 9.45
N TYR A 152 -3.08 -18.55 8.94
CA TYR A 152 -3.12 -18.19 7.52
C TYR A 152 -1.92 -17.34 7.09
N PHE A 153 -1.52 -16.35 7.89
CA PHE A 153 -0.35 -15.53 7.59
C PHE A 153 0.95 -16.33 7.60
N GLN A 154 1.08 -17.30 8.50
CA GLN A 154 2.23 -18.20 8.55
C GLN A 154 2.31 -19.08 7.28
N GLN A 155 1.18 -19.66 6.85
CA GLN A 155 1.14 -20.44 5.61
C GLN A 155 1.46 -19.57 4.38
N ALA A 156 0.92 -18.35 4.31
CA ALA A 156 1.22 -17.41 3.24
C ALA A 156 2.72 -17.09 3.15
N LYS A 157 3.40 -16.89 4.29
CA LYS A 157 4.85 -16.67 4.37
C LYS A 157 5.66 -17.90 3.99
N THR A 158 5.18 -19.10 4.31
CA THR A 158 5.85 -20.34 3.92
C THR A 158 5.87 -20.50 2.40
N LEU A 159 4.78 -20.15 1.72
CA LEU A 159 4.68 -20.20 0.26
C LEU A 159 5.41 -19.04 -0.44
N ASP A 160 5.30 -17.83 0.09
CA ASP A 160 6.02 -16.65 -0.40
C ASP A 160 6.77 -15.97 0.76
N PRO A 161 8.03 -16.34 1.02
CA PRO A 161 8.87 -15.68 2.01
C PRO A 161 9.10 -14.19 1.72
N GLY A 162 8.83 -13.73 0.49
CA GLY A 162 8.86 -12.32 0.11
C GLY A 162 7.61 -11.53 0.51
N CYS A 163 6.55 -12.19 0.98
CA CYS A 163 5.28 -11.57 1.40
C CYS A 163 5.41 -10.87 2.77
N ARG A 164 6.11 -9.73 2.79
CA ARG A 164 6.33 -8.92 3.99
C ARG A 164 5.04 -8.50 4.69
N VAL A 165 3.97 -8.26 3.93
CA VAL A 165 2.69 -7.83 4.51
C VAL A 165 2.06 -8.92 5.38
N ALA A 166 2.23 -10.21 5.04
CA ALA A 166 1.77 -11.30 5.88
C ALA A 166 2.51 -11.35 7.22
N GLU A 167 3.83 -11.10 7.22
CA GLU A 167 4.61 -10.99 8.46
C GLU A 167 4.14 -9.82 9.35
N ILE A 168 3.87 -8.67 8.74
CA ILE A 168 3.37 -7.49 9.47
C ILE A 168 2.02 -7.80 10.13
N TYR A 169 1.12 -8.46 9.40
CA TYR A 169 -0.19 -8.82 9.95
C TYR A 169 -0.12 -9.96 10.97
N GLU A 170 0.79 -10.92 10.82
CA GLU A 170 1.07 -11.92 11.85
C GLU A 170 1.49 -11.24 13.17
N GLN A 171 2.44 -10.30 13.11
CA GLN A 171 2.89 -9.55 14.28
C GLN A 171 1.75 -8.73 14.92
N ARG A 172 0.92 -8.07 14.10
CA ARG A 172 -0.25 -7.33 14.57
C ARG A 172 -1.29 -8.24 15.21
N ALA A 173 -1.55 -9.41 14.62
CA ALA A 173 -2.52 -10.38 15.15
C ALA A 173 -2.06 -10.94 16.50
N ASN A 174 -0.76 -11.27 16.64
CA ASN A 174 -0.17 -11.67 17.93
C ASN A 174 -0.33 -10.57 18.99
N LEU A 175 -0.07 -9.30 18.62
CA LEU A 175 -0.28 -8.16 19.51
C LEU A 175 -1.74 -8.05 19.98
N TYR A 176 -2.70 -8.17 19.07
CA TYR A 176 -4.13 -8.08 19.37
C TYR A 176 -4.70 -9.31 20.07
N GLN A 177 -4.02 -10.45 20.03
CA GLN A 177 -4.34 -11.58 20.87
C GLN A 177 -4.03 -11.29 22.35
N LEU A 178 -2.92 -10.59 22.62
CA LEU A 178 -2.52 -10.19 23.98
C LEU A 178 -3.24 -8.92 24.45
N ASN A 179 -3.43 -7.95 23.56
CA ASN A 179 -4.03 -6.65 23.82
C ASN A 179 -5.13 -6.36 22.79
N PRO A 180 -6.33 -6.96 22.95
CA PRO A 180 -7.40 -6.80 21.99
C PRO A 180 -7.84 -5.33 21.86
N PRO A 181 -8.15 -4.85 20.64
CA PRO A 181 -8.68 -3.52 20.47
C PRO A 181 -10.09 -3.40 21.06
N PRO A 182 -10.59 -2.16 21.25
CA PRO A 182 -11.97 -1.89 21.67
C PRO A 182 -13.03 -2.62 20.84
N LYS A 183 -14.24 -2.79 21.39
CA LYS A 183 -15.33 -3.52 20.72
C LYS A 183 -15.82 -2.86 19.43
N ASP A 184 -15.67 -1.54 19.33
CA ASP A 184 -16.02 -0.68 18.20
C ASP A 184 -14.87 -0.51 17.19
N TRP A 185 -13.84 -1.34 17.27
CA TRP A 185 -12.71 -1.30 16.36
C TRP A 185 -13.13 -1.53 14.90
N SER A 186 -12.81 -0.57 14.05
CA SER A 186 -13.21 -0.52 12.63
C SER A 186 -12.32 -1.37 11.70
N GLY A 187 -11.45 -2.22 12.24
CA GLY A 187 -10.48 -2.97 11.44
C GLY A 187 -9.24 -2.17 11.04
N VAL A 188 -9.20 -0.87 11.35
CA VAL A 188 -8.09 0.04 11.05
C VAL A 188 -7.01 -0.07 12.12
N PHE A 189 -5.79 -0.37 11.71
CA PHE A 189 -4.65 -0.36 12.64
C PHE A 189 -4.22 1.09 12.91
N VAL A 190 -4.41 1.56 14.14
CA VAL A 190 -3.91 2.87 14.60
C VAL A 190 -2.68 2.64 15.46
N MET A 191 -1.48 3.00 14.97
CA MET A 191 -0.30 3.01 15.83
C MET A 191 -0.41 4.13 16.86
N THR A 192 -0.34 3.77 18.14
CA THR A 192 -0.33 4.69 19.29
C THR A 192 1.08 5.07 19.75
N THR A 193 2.07 5.13 18.86
CA THR A 193 3.42 5.58 19.23
C THR A 193 4.12 6.42 18.17
N LYS A 194 4.76 7.49 18.69
CA LYS A 194 5.50 8.59 18.06
C LYS A 194 6.67 8.14 17.19
#